data_AF-A0A0J8YDX0-F1
#
_entry.id   AF-A0A0J8YDX0-F1
#
_cell.length_a   1.000
_cell.length_b   1.000
_cell.length_c   1.000
_cell.angle_alpha   90.00
_cell.angle_beta   90.00
_cell.angle_gamma   90.00
#
_symmetry.space_group_name_H-M   'P 1'
#
loop_
_entity.id
_entity.type
_entity.pdbx_description
1 polymer ?
#
loop_
_entity_poly.entity_id
_entity_poly.type
_entity_poly.pdbx_seq_one_letter_code
_entity_poly.pdbx_strand_id
1 'polypeptide(L)'
;MDHILNGEVKTLKDGTKVGSGGHYIRDPNIKVEKITGAPDVNGVSTGYISVRDPATGQWVNKKAQATFFPEHWSKRQTSQEIESAFKGSAPDPLDRNKWQGISSSGIKIEGYYGKPDGNGATAWPVYHGKK
;
A
#
# COMPACT_ATOMS: atom_id res chain seq x y z
N MET A 1 -4.36 9.37 2.62
CA MET A 1 -4.51 8.07 3.29
C MET A 1 -5.42 7.14 2.50
N ASP A 2 -6.60 7.61 2.04
CA ASP A 2 -7.60 6.72 1.43
C ASP A 2 -7.14 5.94 0.19
N HIS A 3 -6.44 6.57 -0.76
CA HIS A 3 -5.96 5.88 -1.98
C HIS A 3 -4.85 4.85 -1.69
N ILE A 4 -4.12 5.00 -0.57
CA ILE A 4 -3.09 4.05 -0.12
C ILE A 4 -3.77 2.71 0.21
N LEU A 5 -4.85 2.78 0.99
CA LEU A 5 -5.55 1.62 1.50
C LEU A 5 -6.49 1.03 0.45
N ASN A 6 -7.29 1.87 -0.18
CA ASN A 6 -8.40 1.48 -1.06
C ASN A 6 -7.96 1.21 -2.50
N GLY A 7 -6.75 1.65 -2.85
CA GLY A 7 -6.33 1.75 -4.23
C GLY A 7 -7.03 2.85 -5.01
N GLU A 8 -6.49 3.14 -6.18
CA GLU A 8 -7.08 4.06 -7.15
C GLU A 8 -6.77 3.58 -8.57
N VAL A 9 -7.60 3.98 -9.53
CA VAL A 9 -7.32 3.80 -10.96
C VAL A 9 -6.76 5.11 -11.51
N LYS A 10 -5.55 5.05 -12.08
CA LYS A 10 -4.91 6.17 -12.77
C LYS A 10 -5.02 6.00 -14.27
N THR A 11 -5.30 7.09 -14.95
CA THR A 11 -5.19 7.17 -16.41
C THR A 11 -3.83 7.75 -16.77
N LEU A 12 -3.01 6.98 -17.48
CA LEU A 12 -1.72 7.42 -17.99
C LEU A 12 -1.91 8.37 -19.18
N LYS A 13 -0.84 9.07 -19.60
CA LYS A 13 -0.88 10.02 -20.71
C LYS A 13 -1.34 9.41 -22.03
N ASP A 14 -1.12 8.11 -22.22
CA ASP A 14 -1.53 7.34 -23.40
C ASP A 14 -2.97 6.81 -23.31
N GLY A 15 -3.72 7.16 -22.26
CA GLY A 15 -5.08 6.69 -22.01
C GLY A 15 -5.17 5.35 -21.29
N THR A 16 -4.05 4.67 -21.04
CA THR A 16 -4.03 3.39 -20.32
C THR A 16 -4.49 3.57 -18.88
N LYS A 17 -5.44 2.75 -18.44
CA LYS A 17 -5.84 2.68 -17.02
C LYS A 17 -4.95 1.69 -16.26
N VAL A 18 -4.44 2.10 -15.10
CA VAL A 18 -3.63 1.26 -14.21
C VAL A 18 -4.07 1.40 -12.76
N GLY A 19 -4.11 0.28 -12.03
CA GLY A 19 -4.30 0.30 -10.58
C GLY A 19 -3.06 0.83 -9.83
N SER A 20 -3.27 1.53 -8.72
CA SER A 20 -2.26 2.05 -7.79
C SER A 20 -2.76 1.86 -6.35
N GLY A 21 -1.86 1.83 -5.36
CA GLY A 21 -2.23 1.61 -3.94
C GLY A 21 -2.79 0.20 -3.67
N GLY A 22 -3.81 0.09 -2.82
CA GLY A 22 -4.53 -1.15 -2.56
C GLY A 22 -3.86 -2.06 -1.53
N HIS A 23 -3.33 -1.47 -0.46
CA HIS A 23 -2.60 -2.19 0.58
C HIS A 23 -3.51 -2.76 1.69
N TYR A 24 -4.81 -2.44 1.69
CA TYR A 24 -5.81 -2.99 2.61
C TYR A 24 -6.78 -3.91 1.85
N ILE A 25 -6.51 -5.22 1.88
CA ILE A 25 -7.21 -6.22 1.04
C ILE A 25 -8.70 -6.40 1.37
N ARG A 26 -9.16 -5.91 2.52
CA ARG A 26 -10.56 -5.95 2.94
C ARG A 26 -11.38 -4.78 2.41
N ASP A 27 -10.77 -3.82 1.69
CA ASP A 27 -11.54 -2.77 1.03
C ASP A 27 -12.36 -3.35 -0.14
N PRO A 28 -13.64 -3.00 -0.29
CA PRO A 28 -14.48 -3.51 -1.38
C PRO A 28 -14.00 -3.07 -2.78
N ASN A 29 -13.09 -2.10 -2.87
CA ASN A 29 -12.48 -1.69 -4.14
C ASN A 29 -11.27 -2.54 -4.52
N ILE A 30 -10.89 -3.53 -3.72
CA ILE A 30 -9.76 -4.43 -3.96
C ILE A 30 -10.25 -5.84 -4.24
N LYS A 31 -9.80 -6.40 -5.36
CA LYS A 31 -9.95 -7.81 -5.69
C LYS A 31 -8.57 -8.46 -5.69
N VAL A 32 -8.34 -9.40 -4.78
CA VAL A 32 -7.12 -10.20 -4.76
C VAL A 32 -7.19 -11.20 -5.92
N GLU A 33 -6.26 -11.09 -6.87
CA GLU A 33 -6.17 -12.00 -8.02
C GLU A 33 -5.31 -13.23 -7.67
N LYS A 34 -4.22 -13.01 -6.92
CA LYS A 34 -3.32 -14.09 -6.49
C LYS A 34 -2.49 -13.68 -5.28
N ILE A 35 -2.50 -14.49 -4.23
CA ILE A 35 -1.49 -14.41 -3.17
C ILE A 35 -0.22 -15.12 -3.64
N THR A 36 0.91 -14.44 -3.46
CA THR A 36 2.24 -14.89 -3.90
C THR A 36 3.23 -15.04 -2.75
N GLY A 37 2.86 -14.59 -1.55
CA GLY A 37 3.58 -14.87 -0.32
C GLY A 37 2.59 -14.86 0.83
N ALA A 38 2.60 -15.95 1.61
CA ALA A 38 1.77 -16.08 2.80
C ALA A 38 2.16 -15.01 3.84
N PRO A 39 1.27 -14.67 4.79
CA PRO A 39 1.60 -13.73 5.86
C PRO A 39 2.91 -14.09 6.56
N ASP A 40 3.81 -13.11 6.70
CA ASP A 40 5.03 -13.25 7.48
C ASP A 40 4.74 -13.20 8.99
N VAL A 41 5.80 -13.18 9.82
CA VAL A 41 5.67 -13.15 11.29
C VAL A 41 4.88 -11.93 11.81
N ASN A 42 4.80 -10.86 11.02
CA ASN A 42 4.06 -9.65 11.33
C ASN A 42 2.67 -9.60 10.67
N GLY A 43 2.29 -10.66 9.94
CA GLY A 43 1.03 -10.74 9.21
C GLY A 43 1.04 -10.02 7.86
N VAL A 44 2.19 -9.52 7.39
CA VAL A 44 2.31 -8.87 6.08
C VAL A 44 2.33 -9.94 5.00
N SER A 45 1.52 -9.80 3.97
CA SER A 45 1.49 -10.72 2.83
C SER A 45 1.75 -9.99 1.51
N THR A 46 1.89 -10.72 0.40
CA THR A 46 2.15 -10.11 -0.92
C THR A 46 1.42 -10.83 -2.04
N GLY A 47 0.95 -10.08 -3.04
CA GLY A 47 0.11 -10.61 -4.11
C GLY A 47 -0.20 -9.63 -5.24
N TYR A 48 -0.94 -10.13 -6.22
CA TYR A 48 -1.51 -9.36 -7.32
C TYR A 48 -2.96 -9.01 -7.01
N ILE A 49 -3.35 -7.79 -7.37
CA ILE A 49 -4.69 -7.25 -7.16
C ILE A 49 -5.21 -6.57 -8.43
N SER A 50 -6.53 -6.46 -8.48
CA SER A 50 -7.24 -5.48 -9.29
C SER A 50 -7.87 -4.42 -8.39
N VAL A 51 -7.93 -3.19 -8.88
CA VAL A 51 -8.62 -2.07 -8.25
C VAL A 51 -9.90 -1.78 -9.03
N ARG A 52 -11.01 -1.58 -8.33
CA ARG A 52 -12.29 -1.22 -8.95
C ARG A 52 -12.23 0.23 -9.44
N ASP A 53 -12.50 0.43 -10.73
CA ASP A 53 -12.70 1.76 -11.31
C ASP A 53 -14.07 2.30 -10.84
N PRO A 54 -14.12 3.39 -10.05
CA PRO A 54 -15.38 3.92 -9.54
C PRO A 54 -16.27 4.50 -10.65
N ALA A 55 -15.71 4.90 -11.78
CA ALA A 55 -16.47 5.48 -12.89
C ALA A 55 -17.17 4.43 -13.75
N THR A 56 -16.58 3.24 -13.88
CA THR A 56 -17.08 2.19 -14.79
C THR A 56 -17.52 0.92 -14.05
N GLY A 57 -17.14 0.77 -12.78
CA GLY A 57 -17.32 -0.44 -11.99
C GLY A 57 -16.40 -1.60 -12.40
N GLN A 58 -15.57 -1.44 -13.44
CA GLN A 58 -14.68 -2.48 -13.96
C GLN A 58 -13.45 -2.67 -13.07
N TRP A 59 -12.91 -3.88 -13.07
CA TRP A 59 -11.67 -4.21 -12.37
C TRP A 59 -10.46 -3.90 -13.25
N VAL A 60 -9.54 -3.08 -12.74
CA VAL A 60 -8.30 -2.70 -13.44
C VAL A 60 -7.12 -3.33 -12.72
N ASN A 61 -6.39 -4.19 -13.42
CA ASN A 61 -5.20 -4.85 -12.88
C ASN A 61 -4.16 -3.83 -12.41
N LYS A 62 -3.61 -4.06 -11.22
CA LYS A 62 -2.36 -3.42 -10.79
C LYS A 62 -1.19 -4.21 -11.37
N LYS A 63 -0.41 -3.58 -12.24
CA LYS A 63 0.74 -4.23 -12.92
C LYS A 63 1.81 -4.69 -11.93
N ALA A 64 2.06 -3.88 -10.90
CA ALA A 64 3.03 -4.19 -9.86
C ALA A 64 2.41 -5.05 -8.75
N GLN A 65 3.19 -6.02 -8.28
CA GLN A 65 2.87 -6.76 -7.06
C GLN A 65 2.72 -5.79 -5.87
N ALA A 66 1.76 -6.07 -5.00
CA ALA A 66 1.48 -5.27 -3.81
C ALA A 66 1.79 -6.09 -2.55
N THR A 67 2.28 -5.41 -1.51
CA THR A 67 2.30 -5.95 -0.14
C THR A 67 1.05 -5.50 0.59
N PHE A 68 0.58 -6.29 1.55
CA PHE A 68 -0.69 -6.05 2.24
C PHE A 68 -0.47 -5.96 3.73
N PHE A 69 -1.16 -5.01 4.36
CA PHE A 69 -1.21 -4.91 5.81
C PHE A 69 -1.90 -6.15 6.41
N PRO A 70 -1.66 -6.46 7.70
CA PRO A 70 -2.27 -7.61 8.33
C PRO A 70 -3.80 -7.60 8.18
N GLU A 71 -4.36 -8.70 7.69
CA GLU A 71 -5.77 -8.78 7.32
C GLU A 71 -6.73 -8.55 8.51
N HIS A 72 -6.26 -8.90 9.72
CA HIS A 72 -7.02 -8.71 10.94
C HIS A 72 -7.10 -7.24 11.40
N TRP A 73 -6.28 -6.35 10.84
CA TRP A 73 -6.35 -4.92 11.16
C TRP A 73 -7.64 -4.30 10.62
N SER A 74 -8.14 -3.32 11.37
CA SER A 74 -9.15 -2.40 10.82
C SER A 74 -8.48 -1.36 9.92
N LYS A 75 -9.26 -0.73 9.04
CA LYS A 75 -8.80 0.41 8.25
C LYS A 75 -8.26 1.54 9.13
N ARG A 76 -8.94 1.83 10.25
CA ARG A 76 -8.50 2.84 11.24
C ARG A 76 -7.16 2.48 11.86
N GLN A 77 -7.01 1.23 12.31
CA GLN A 77 -5.75 0.74 12.87
C GLN A 77 -4.63 0.84 11.84
N THR A 78 -4.88 0.44 10.59
CA THR A 78 -3.89 0.55 9.51
C THR A 78 -3.44 2.00 9.31
N SER A 79 -4.37 2.95 9.29
CA SER A 79 -4.03 4.38 9.22
C SER A 79 -3.17 4.85 10.40
N GLN A 80 -3.52 4.46 11.63
CA GLN A 80 -2.77 4.82 12.84
C GLN A 80 -1.34 4.24 12.82
N GLU A 81 -1.18 3.01 12.34
CA GLU A 81 0.11 2.35 12.22
C GLU A 81 0.99 3.03 11.16
N ILE A 82 0.43 3.42 10.01
CA ILE A 82 1.13 4.23 9.00
C ILE A 82 1.56 5.58 9.58
N GLU A 83 0.66 6.28 10.28
CA GLU A 83 0.97 7.57 10.91
C GLU A 83 2.08 7.44 11.96
N SER A 84 2.05 6.38 12.77
CA SER A 84 3.09 6.12 13.77
C SER A 84 4.45 5.87 13.12
N ALA A 85 4.49 5.05 12.07
CA ALA A 85 5.72 4.78 11.33
C ALA A 85 6.27 6.04 10.67
N PHE A 86 5.40 6.87 10.07
CA PHE A 86 5.80 8.10 9.42
C PHE A 86 6.39 9.13 10.41
N LYS A 87 5.76 9.30 11.59
CA LYS A 87 6.26 10.22 12.63
C LYS A 87 7.66 9.86 13.12
N GLY A 88 7.99 8.58 13.18
CA GLY A 88 9.31 8.08 13.56
C GLY A 88 10.23 7.76 12.36
N SER A 89 9.85 8.15 11.14
CA SER A 89 10.56 7.76 9.93
C SER A 89 11.82 8.57 9.68
N ALA A 90 12.69 8.01 8.84
CA ALA A 90 13.82 8.71 8.24
C ALA A 90 13.74 8.57 6.70
N PRO A 91 14.38 9.48 5.95
CA PRO A 91 14.52 9.31 4.51
C PRO A 91 15.22 7.98 4.18
N ASP A 92 14.79 7.33 3.10
CA ASP A 92 15.49 6.16 2.59
C ASP A 92 16.90 6.56 2.10
N PRO A 93 17.96 5.79 2.44
CA PRO A 93 19.32 6.14 2.09
C PRO A 93 19.62 6.06 0.59
N LEU A 94 18.84 5.29 -0.17
CA LEU A 94 19.00 5.06 -1.60
C LEU A 94 18.06 5.95 -2.44
N ASP A 95 16.92 6.36 -1.88
CA ASP A 95 15.96 7.25 -2.54
C ASP A 95 15.38 8.28 -1.56
N ARG A 96 15.91 9.50 -1.59
CA ARG A 96 15.47 10.59 -0.70
C ARG A 96 14.01 11.03 -0.90
N ASN A 97 13.33 10.57 -1.95
CA ASN A 97 11.89 10.80 -2.11
C ASN A 97 11.05 9.81 -1.29
N LYS A 98 11.68 8.79 -0.71
CA LYS A 98 11.05 7.81 0.17
C LYS A 98 11.40 8.05 1.62
N TRP A 99 10.52 7.57 2.47
CA TRP A 99 10.75 7.41 3.88
C TRP A 99 10.61 5.94 4.26
N GLN A 100 11.29 5.57 5.33
CA GLN A 100 11.13 4.28 5.99
C GLN A 100 10.98 4.50 7.50
N GLY A 101 10.05 3.77 8.11
CA GLY A 101 9.78 3.84 9.54
C GLY A 101 9.26 2.52 10.08
N ILE A 102 9.20 2.39 11.39
CA ILE A 102 8.65 1.24 12.09
C ILE A 102 7.38 1.70 12.81
N SER A 103 6.28 1.00 12.58
CA SER A 103 4.99 1.32 13.21
C SER A 103 4.99 0.94 14.70
N SER A 104 4.02 1.42 15.46
CA SER A 104 3.88 1.09 16.89
C SER A 104 3.81 -0.42 17.17
N SER A 105 3.24 -1.20 16.24
CA SER A 105 3.18 -2.67 16.31
C SER A 105 4.45 -3.38 15.80
N GLY A 106 5.48 -2.65 15.36
CA GLY A 106 6.75 -3.21 14.92
C GLY A 106 6.84 -3.53 13.42
N ILE A 107 5.87 -3.12 12.61
CA ILE A 107 5.90 -3.36 11.17
C ILE A 107 6.75 -2.30 10.48
N LYS A 108 7.73 -2.72 9.68
CA LYS A 108 8.47 -1.82 8.80
C LYS A 108 7.53 -1.34 7.70
N ILE A 109 7.39 -0.02 7.57
CA ILE A 109 6.58 0.64 6.54
C ILE A 109 7.49 1.56 5.75
N GLU A 110 7.34 1.49 4.43
CA GLU A 110 7.99 2.40 3.50
C GLU A 110 6.92 3.23 2.78
N GLY A 111 7.31 4.39 2.29
CA GLY A 111 6.41 5.24 1.54
C GLY A 111 7.12 6.32 0.76
N TYR A 112 6.39 7.04 -0.07
CA TYR A 112 6.89 8.25 -0.73
C TYR A 112 6.38 9.49 0.01
N TYR A 113 7.22 10.51 0.07
CA TYR A 113 6.77 11.85 0.46
C TYR A 113 5.86 12.44 -0.62
N GLY A 114 4.82 13.14 -0.18
CA GLY A 114 3.95 13.96 -1.01
C GLY A 114 4.59 15.31 -1.28
N LYS A 115 4.44 15.78 -2.51
CA LYS A 115 4.88 17.12 -2.91
C LYS A 115 3.72 18.11 -2.77
N PRO A 116 3.95 19.35 -2.29
CA PRO A 116 5.21 19.88 -1.76
C PRO A 116 5.40 19.66 -0.25
N ASP A 117 4.38 19.18 0.47
CA ASP A 117 4.26 19.37 1.92
C ASP A 117 4.93 18.29 2.80
N GLY A 118 5.60 17.31 2.18
CA GLY A 118 6.29 16.25 2.91
C GLY A 118 5.37 15.24 3.60
N ASN A 119 4.04 15.35 3.51
CA ASN A 119 3.11 14.35 4.03
C ASN A 119 3.22 13.03 3.25
N GLY A 120 3.09 11.86 3.88
CA GLY A 120 3.14 10.57 3.17
C GLY A 120 2.12 10.47 2.02
N ALA A 121 2.61 10.46 0.76
CA ALA A 121 1.76 10.32 -0.43
C ALA A 121 1.30 8.88 -0.64
N THR A 122 2.10 7.91 -0.24
CA THR A 122 1.80 6.48 -0.33
C THR A 122 2.61 5.77 0.74
N ALA A 123 2.09 4.65 1.24
CA ALA A 123 2.74 3.82 2.25
C ALA A 123 2.41 2.35 2.01
N TRP A 124 3.35 1.45 2.23
CA TRP A 124 3.17 0.01 2.13
C TRP A 124 3.97 -0.71 3.21
N PRO A 125 3.45 -1.83 3.74
CA PRO A 125 4.23 -2.65 4.66
C PRO A 125 5.32 -3.37 3.89
N VAL A 126 6.50 -3.52 4.49
CA VAL A 126 7.61 -4.29 3.91
C VAL A 126 7.41 -5.76 4.26
N TYR A 127 7.35 -6.61 3.24
CA TYR A 127 7.19 -8.05 3.39
C TYR A 127 8.54 -8.73 3.65
N HIS A 128 8.64 -9.52 4.71
CA HIS A 128 9.86 -10.23 5.11
C HIS A 128 9.77 -11.76 5.00
N GLY A 129 8.67 -12.29 4.45
CA GLY A 129 8.51 -13.73 4.26
C GLY A 129 9.33 -14.28 3.08
N LYS A 130 9.43 -15.61 3.00
CA LYS A 130 10.09 -16.29 1.88
C LYS A 130 9.24 -16.11 0.61
N LYS A 131 9.89 -15.76 -0.50
CA LYS A 131 9.29 -15.68 -1.84
C LYS A 131 9.44 -16.99 -2.58
#